data_AF-A0A556R9Y0-F1
#
_entry.id   AF-A0A556R9Y0-F1
#
_cell.length_a   1.000
_cell.length_b   1.000
_cell.length_c   1.000
_cell.angle_alpha   90.00
_cell.angle_beta   90.00
_cell.angle_gamma   90.00
#
_symmetry.space_group_name_H-M   'P 1'
#
loop_
_entity.id
_entity.type
_entity.pdbx_description
1 polymer ?
#
loop_
_entity_poly.entity_id
_entity_poly.type
_entity_poly.pdbx_seq_one_letter_code
_entity_poly.pdbx_strand_id
1 'polypeptide(L)'
;MSKQIKYSEATLVYAKIMTHHGNAPFEDADAQQFWRELDDLVTLHDANAAVEQFYGSHPGTDWMRAGDVNILAKRSRAARLPEQAEIGRLMDQAGIDSDHAFAYRRQLIKAISLGKPVVQAQALAVEAASRQAIEAPKPAKPRPKSYHFAGRGQAQIGAMSLKDTIGGAA
;
A
#
# COMPACT_ATOMS: atom_id res chain seq x y z
N MET A 1 -11.22 -1.43 -1.96
CA MET A 1 -10.15 -1.11 -2.94
C MET A 1 -10.83 -1.01 -4.30
N SER A 2 -10.28 -0.26 -5.26
CA SER A 2 -10.85 -0.24 -6.62
C SER A 2 -10.32 -1.43 -7.43
N LYS A 3 -11.21 -2.07 -8.21
CA LYS A 3 -10.83 -3.13 -9.15
C LYS A 3 -9.80 -2.60 -10.14
N GLN A 4 -8.76 -3.39 -10.42
CA GLN A 4 -7.75 -3.05 -11.43
C GLN A 4 -8.33 -3.09 -12.84
N ILE A 5 -9.23 -4.04 -13.12
CA ILE A 5 -9.98 -4.12 -14.36
C ILE A 5 -11.24 -3.24 -14.32
N LYS A 6 -11.43 -2.43 -15.35
CA LYS A 6 -12.62 -1.59 -15.52
C LYS A 6 -13.81 -2.43 -15.96
N TYR A 7 -15.02 -1.92 -15.75
CA TYR A 7 -16.24 -2.58 -16.21
C TYR A 7 -16.20 -2.86 -17.72
N SER A 8 -15.88 -1.84 -18.53
CA SER A 8 -15.78 -1.99 -20.00
C SER A 8 -14.74 -3.02 -20.44
N GLU A 9 -13.64 -3.15 -19.70
CA GLU A 9 -12.59 -4.15 -19.98
C GLU A 9 -13.08 -5.56 -19.61
N ALA A 10 -13.77 -5.71 -18.48
CA ALA A 10 -14.36 -6.99 -18.09
C ALA A 10 -15.48 -7.42 -19.05
N THR A 11 -16.28 -6.50 -19.58
CA THR A 11 -17.27 -6.78 -20.63
C THR A 11 -16.62 -7.34 -21.89
N LEU A 12 -15.46 -6.79 -22.31
CA LEU A 12 -14.72 -7.32 -23.45
C LEU A 12 -14.15 -8.73 -23.18
N VAL A 13 -13.67 -8.99 -21.96
CA VAL A 13 -13.24 -10.33 -21.54
C VAL A 13 -14.43 -11.30 -21.56
N TYR A 14 -15.58 -10.90 -21.04
CA TYR A 14 -16.79 -11.72 -21.05
C TYR A 14 -17.26 -12.02 -22.47
N ALA A 15 -17.24 -11.02 -23.35
CA ALA A 15 -17.52 -11.21 -24.77
C ALA A 15 -16.56 -12.22 -25.43
N LYS A 16 -15.26 -12.16 -25.11
CA LYS A 16 -14.27 -13.15 -25.59
C LYS A 16 -14.62 -14.56 -25.13
N ILE A 17 -15.04 -14.73 -23.88
CA ILE A 17 -15.55 -16.01 -23.35
C ILE A 17 -16.77 -16.48 -24.15
N MET A 18 -17.74 -15.59 -24.42
CA MET A 18 -18.92 -15.93 -25.21
C MET A 18 -18.60 -16.32 -26.66
N THR A 19 -17.55 -15.75 -27.26
CA THR A 19 -17.06 -16.16 -28.59
C THR A 19 -16.61 -17.62 -28.62
N HIS A 20 -15.95 -18.10 -27.57
CA HIS A 20 -15.61 -19.53 -27.45
C HIS A 20 -16.85 -20.44 -27.36
N HIS A 21 -18.01 -19.88 -27.05
CA HIS A 21 -19.30 -20.58 -26.97
C HIS A 21 -20.23 -20.23 -28.14
N GLY A 22 -19.67 -20.04 -29.33
CA GLY A 22 -20.46 -19.82 -30.54
C GLY A 22 -21.06 -18.42 -30.63
N ASN A 23 -20.41 -17.42 -30.03
CA ASN A 23 -20.91 -16.06 -29.90
C ASN A 23 -22.27 -16.03 -29.17
N ALA A 24 -22.36 -16.74 -28.05
CA ALA A 24 -23.56 -16.75 -27.22
C ALA A 24 -23.98 -15.31 -26.86
N PRO A 25 -25.25 -14.92 -27.08
CA PRO A 25 -25.72 -13.60 -26.70
C PRO A 25 -25.70 -13.46 -25.18
N PHE A 26 -25.42 -12.25 -24.71
CA PHE A 26 -25.46 -11.90 -23.29
C PHE A 26 -25.99 -10.47 -23.10
N GLU A 27 -26.54 -10.20 -21.93
CA GLU A 27 -27.05 -8.90 -21.54
C GLU A 27 -26.05 -8.12 -20.67
N ASP A 28 -26.28 -6.82 -20.49
CA ASP A 28 -25.44 -5.98 -19.62
C ASP A 28 -25.42 -6.50 -18.18
N ALA A 29 -26.54 -7.09 -17.70
CA ALA A 29 -26.62 -7.70 -16.37
C ALA A 29 -25.64 -8.86 -16.18
N ASP A 30 -25.42 -9.67 -17.23
CA ASP A 30 -24.46 -10.79 -17.20
C ASP A 30 -23.03 -10.28 -17.09
N ALA A 31 -22.68 -9.28 -17.92
CA ALA A 31 -21.36 -8.65 -17.88
C ALA A 31 -21.11 -7.94 -16.54
N GLN A 32 -22.14 -7.31 -15.97
CA GLN A 32 -22.08 -6.68 -14.66
C GLN A 32 -21.85 -7.70 -13.55
N GLN A 33 -22.53 -8.85 -13.62
CA GLN A 33 -22.32 -9.94 -12.68
C GLN A 33 -20.90 -10.50 -12.77
N PHE A 34 -20.43 -10.77 -13.99
CA PHE A 34 -19.07 -11.21 -14.25
C PHE A 34 -18.04 -10.25 -13.66
N TRP A 35 -18.17 -8.94 -13.93
CA TRP A 35 -17.27 -7.92 -13.40
C TRP A 35 -17.28 -7.83 -11.86
N ARG A 36 -18.45 -7.98 -11.23
CA ARG A 36 -18.57 -7.97 -9.76
C ARG A 36 -17.82 -9.15 -9.13
N GLU A 37 -17.86 -10.31 -9.75
CA GLU A 37 -17.25 -11.55 -9.24
C GLU A 37 -15.73 -11.63 -9.44
N LEU A 38 -15.14 -10.80 -10.30
CA LEU A 38 -13.68 -10.73 -10.45
C LEU A 38 -13.02 -10.19 -9.18
N ASP A 39 -11.88 -10.76 -8.80
CA ASP A 39 -11.05 -10.25 -7.70
C ASP A 39 -10.50 -8.85 -8.04
N ASP A 40 -10.38 -7.98 -7.03
CA ASP A 40 -9.96 -6.59 -7.22
C ASP A 40 -8.56 -6.46 -7.86
N LEU A 41 -7.71 -7.48 -7.76
CA LEU A 41 -6.36 -7.51 -8.33
C LEU A 41 -6.31 -8.07 -9.76
N VAL A 42 -7.43 -8.51 -10.33
CA VAL A 42 -7.47 -8.96 -11.73
C VAL A 42 -7.23 -7.79 -12.66
N THR A 43 -6.18 -7.89 -13.46
CA THR A 43 -5.88 -6.95 -14.55
C THR A 43 -6.46 -7.46 -15.86
N LEU A 44 -6.68 -6.57 -16.84
CA LEU A 44 -7.11 -6.98 -18.18
C LEU A 44 -6.13 -7.99 -18.82
N HIS A 45 -4.83 -7.79 -18.63
CA HIS A 45 -3.81 -8.71 -19.11
C HIS A 45 -3.97 -10.11 -18.50
N ASP A 46 -4.11 -10.20 -17.17
CA ASP A 46 -4.28 -11.49 -16.49
C ASP A 46 -5.58 -12.19 -16.90
N ALA A 47 -6.66 -11.43 -17.07
CA ALA A 47 -7.94 -11.97 -17.51
C ALA A 47 -7.86 -12.56 -18.92
N ASN A 48 -7.23 -11.86 -19.87
CA ASN A 48 -7.05 -12.37 -21.23
C ASN A 48 -6.16 -13.61 -21.28
N ALA A 49 -5.05 -13.60 -20.53
CA ALA A 49 -4.16 -14.75 -20.42
C ALA A 49 -4.89 -15.95 -19.79
N ALA A 50 -5.77 -15.72 -18.81
CA ALA A 50 -6.60 -16.76 -18.22
C ALA A 50 -7.56 -17.39 -19.24
N VAL A 51 -8.23 -16.58 -20.07
CA VAL A 51 -9.12 -17.07 -21.15
C VAL A 51 -8.34 -17.94 -22.14
N GLU A 52 -7.19 -17.46 -22.59
CA GLU A 52 -6.32 -18.21 -23.53
C GLU A 52 -5.82 -19.51 -22.93
N GLN A 53 -5.37 -19.49 -21.67
CA GLN A 53 -4.94 -20.68 -20.96
C GLN A 53 -6.08 -21.68 -20.77
N PHE A 54 -7.27 -21.21 -20.37
CA PHE A 54 -8.42 -22.06 -20.09
C PHE A 54 -8.85 -22.83 -21.35
N TYR A 55 -9.18 -22.12 -22.43
CA TYR A 55 -9.66 -22.75 -23.66
C TYR A 55 -8.55 -23.42 -24.47
N GLY A 56 -7.28 -23.03 -24.28
CA GLY A 56 -6.14 -23.74 -24.86
C GLY A 56 -5.87 -25.11 -24.21
N SER A 57 -6.26 -25.30 -22.94
CA SER A 57 -6.06 -26.55 -22.19
C SER A 57 -7.32 -27.42 -22.05
N HIS A 58 -8.49 -26.86 -22.34
CA HIS A 58 -9.78 -27.55 -22.28
C HIS A 58 -10.45 -27.49 -23.67
N PRO A 59 -10.20 -28.46 -24.57
CA PRO A 59 -10.85 -28.50 -25.89
C PRO A 59 -12.34 -28.90 -25.82
N GLY A 60 -13.00 -28.71 -24.67
CA GLY A 60 -14.36 -29.18 -24.38
C GLY A 60 -15.41 -28.07 -24.30
N THR A 61 -16.58 -28.43 -23.77
CA THR A 61 -17.77 -27.58 -23.64
C THR A 61 -17.82 -26.76 -22.34
N ASP A 62 -16.78 -26.81 -21.52
CA ASP A 62 -16.81 -26.16 -20.21
C ASP A 62 -16.83 -24.65 -20.34
N TRP A 63 -17.78 -24.03 -19.64
CA TRP A 63 -17.93 -22.59 -19.61
C TRP A 63 -17.01 -21.99 -18.58
N MET A 64 -16.09 -21.14 -19.03
CA MET A 64 -15.25 -20.38 -18.13
C MET A 64 -16.10 -19.39 -17.32
N ARG A 65 -15.93 -19.40 -16.00
CA ARG A 65 -16.60 -18.47 -15.07
C ARG A 65 -15.61 -17.47 -14.50
N ALA A 66 -16.12 -16.42 -13.84
CA ALA A 66 -15.28 -15.44 -13.15
C ALA A 66 -14.35 -16.10 -12.11
N GLY A 67 -14.80 -17.18 -11.45
CA GLY A 67 -13.98 -17.98 -10.54
C GLY A 67 -12.73 -18.56 -11.19
N ASP A 68 -12.85 -19.07 -12.42
CA ASP A 68 -11.72 -19.64 -13.18
C ASP A 68 -10.72 -18.54 -13.57
N VAL A 69 -11.24 -17.38 -13.99
CA VAL A 69 -10.41 -16.19 -14.25
C VAL A 69 -9.62 -15.81 -13.00
N ASN A 70 -10.26 -15.77 -11.83
CA ASN A 70 -9.62 -15.43 -10.57
C ASN A 70 -8.51 -16.43 -10.19
N ILE A 71 -8.76 -17.73 -10.35
CA ILE A 71 -7.78 -18.78 -10.05
C ILE A 71 -6.56 -18.68 -10.98
N LEU A 72 -6.78 -18.58 -12.28
CA LEU A 72 -5.71 -18.52 -13.27
C LEU A 72 -4.93 -17.21 -13.17
N ALA A 73 -5.61 -16.07 -12.98
CA ALA A 73 -4.96 -14.79 -12.73
C ALA A 73 -4.10 -14.84 -11.45
N LYS A 74 -4.61 -15.44 -10.36
CA LYS A 74 -3.84 -15.60 -9.12
C LYS A 74 -2.60 -16.47 -9.32
N ARG A 75 -2.71 -17.57 -10.07
CA ARG A 75 -1.56 -18.43 -10.41
C ARG A 75 -0.54 -17.69 -11.25
N SER A 76 -0.98 -16.97 -12.29
CA SER A 76 -0.11 -16.15 -13.14
C SER A 76 0.63 -15.07 -12.34
N ARG A 77 -0.07 -14.36 -11.43
CA ARG A 77 0.54 -13.39 -10.52
C ARG A 77 1.61 -14.02 -9.62
N ALA A 78 1.33 -15.19 -9.05
CA ALA A 78 2.29 -15.89 -8.20
C ALA A 78 3.53 -16.33 -8.98
N ALA A 79 3.38 -16.79 -10.22
CA ALA A 79 4.48 -17.22 -11.08
C ALA A 79 5.42 -16.07 -11.51
N ARG A 80 4.93 -14.83 -11.52
CA ARG A 80 5.75 -13.64 -11.83
C ARG A 80 6.63 -13.18 -10.67
N LEU A 81 6.38 -13.62 -9.44
CA LEU A 81 7.09 -13.09 -8.29
C LEU A 81 8.57 -13.54 -8.31
N PRO A 82 9.52 -12.60 -8.21
CA PRO A 82 10.93 -12.94 -8.17
C PRO A 82 11.27 -13.67 -6.87
N GLU A 83 12.28 -14.54 -6.95
CA GLU A 83 12.80 -15.24 -5.79
C GLU A 83 13.46 -14.27 -4.80
N GLN A 84 13.60 -14.69 -3.54
CA GLN A 84 14.21 -13.85 -2.51
C GLN A 84 15.65 -13.45 -2.82
N ALA A 85 16.41 -14.35 -3.44
CA ALA A 85 17.77 -14.06 -3.88
C ALA A 85 17.80 -12.99 -4.98
N GLU A 86 16.83 -13.00 -5.90
CA GLU A 86 16.74 -11.98 -6.94
C GLU A 86 16.32 -10.62 -6.39
N ILE A 87 15.37 -10.60 -5.45
CA ILE A 87 14.98 -9.36 -4.74
C ILE A 87 16.20 -8.77 -4.02
N GLY A 88 17.01 -9.60 -3.35
CA GLY A 88 18.26 -9.15 -2.70
C GLY A 88 19.22 -8.49 -3.70
N ARG A 89 19.47 -9.15 -4.84
CA ARG A 89 20.32 -8.57 -5.90
C ARG A 89 19.81 -7.22 -6.41
N LEU A 90 18.49 -7.08 -6.61
CA LEU A 90 17.88 -5.83 -7.08
C LEU A 90 17.97 -4.71 -6.03
N MET A 91 17.90 -5.06 -4.74
CA MET A 91 18.11 -4.13 -3.63
C MET A 91 19.57 -3.66 -3.56
N ASP A 92 20.53 -4.60 -3.65
CA ASP A 92 21.96 -4.29 -3.63
C ASP A 92 22.34 -3.38 -4.80
N GLN A 93 21.84 -3.68 -6.00
CA GLN A 93 22.02 -2.85 -7.20
C GLN A 93 21.45 -1.44 -7.03
N ALA A 94 20.35 -1.30 -6.29
CA ALA A 94 19.69 -0.03 -6.05
C ALA A 94 20.25 0.71 -4.82
N GLY A 95 21.21 0.14 -4.09
CA GLY A 95 21.80 0.74 -2.89
C GLY A 95 20.79 0.92 -1.75
N ILE A 96 19.80 0.04 -1.64
CA ILE A 96 18.76 0.12 -0.60
C ILE A 96 19.32 -0.39 0.73
N ASP A 97 19.25 0.44 1.77
CA ASP A 97 19.67 0.09 3.12
C ASP A 97 18.63 -0.78 3.87
N SER A 98 18.96 -1.20 5.09
CA SER A 98 18.07 -2.01 5.93
C SER A 98 16.77 -1.30 6.29
N ASP A 99 16.82 0.02 6.46
CA ASP A 99 15.71 0.80 6.99
C ASP A 99 14.63 1.01 5.92
N HIS A 100 15.04 1.05 4.64
CA HIS A 100 14.13 1.19 3.50
C HIS A 100 13.81 -0.14 2.81
N ALA A 101 14.44 -1.25 3.21
CA ALA A 101 14.29 -2.59 2.62
C ALA A 101 12.82 -3.07 2.55
N PHE A 102 12.06 -2.88 3.63
CA PHE A 102 10.66 -3.31 3.69
C PHE A 102 9.79 -2.56 2.67
N ALA A 103 9.95 -1.24 2.60
CA ALA A 103 9.22 -0.37 1.68
C ALA A 103 9.48 -0.75 0.23
N TYR A 104 10.77 -0.90 -0.10
CA TYR A 104 11.24 -1.32 -1.40
C TYR A 104 10.63 -2.67 -1.80
N ARG A 105 10.80 -3.70 -0.97
CA ARG A 105 10.35 -5.07 -1.27
C ARG A 105 8.85 -5.13 -1.46
N ARG A 106 8.08 -4.48 -0.58
CA ARG A 106 6.62 -4.43 -0.69
C ARG A 106 6.17 -3.79 -2.00
N GLN A 107 6.81 -2.68 -2.40
CA GLN A 107 6.45 -1.98 -3.63
C GLN A 107 6.87 -2.75 -4.88
N LEU A 108 8.07 -3.36 -4.88
CA LEU A 108 8.58 -4.19 -5.97
C LEU A 108 7.63 -5.37 -6.24
N ILE A 109 7.30 -6.15 -5.20
CA ILE A 109 6.39 -7.29 -5.28
C ILE A 109 5.02 -6.85 -5.80
N LYS A 110 4.49 -5.74 -5.27
CA LYS A 110 3.21 -5.19 -5.71
C LYS A 110 3.25 -4.83 -7.21
N ALA A 111 4.27 -4.09 -7.65
CA ALA A 111 4.40 -3.67 -9.04
C ALA A 111 4.52 -4.86 -10.00
N ILE A 112 5.34 -5.86 -9.67
CA ILE A 112 5.50 -7.08 -10.49
C ILE A 112 4.20 -7.91 -10.50
N SER A 113 3.53 -8.02 -9.36
CA SER A 113 2.25 -8.74 -9.28
C SER A 113 1.19 -8.13 -10.21
N LEU A 114 1.22 -6.81 -10.40
CA LEU A 114 0.36 -6.07 -11.33
C LEU A 114 0.85 -6.11 -12.79
N GLY A 115 1.85 -6.93 -13.11
CA GLY A 115 2.36 -7.13 -14.46
C GLY A 115 3.35 -6.05 -14.93
N LYS A 116 3.84 -5.18 -14.04
CA LYS A 116 4.89 -4.22 -14.42
C LYS A 116 6.21 -4.95 -14.69
N PRO A 117 6.95 -4.58 -15.75
CA PRO A 117 8.30 -5.11 -15.99
C PRO A 117 9.22 -4.82 -14.80
N VAL A 118 10.17 -5.72 -14.53
CA VAL A 118 11.08 -5.64 -13.37
C VAL A 118 11.78 -4.28 -13.28
N VAL A 119 12.27 -3.74 -14.40
CA VAL A 119 12.95 -2.42 -14.44
C VAL A 119 12.01 -1.30 -13.98
N GLN A 120 10.77 -1.28 -14.47
CA GLN A 120 9.78 -0.28 -14.04
C GLN A 120 9.37 -0.48 -12.59
N ALA A 121 9.21 -1.74 -12.16
CA ALA A 121 8.88 -2.09 -10.78
C ALA A 121 10.00 -1.67 -9.81
N GLN A 122 11.27 -1.84 -10.21
CA GLN A 122 12.43 -1.39 -9.46
C GLN A 122 12.44 0.12 -9.31
N ALA A 123 12.23 0.88 -10.39
CA ALA A 123 12.17 2.34 -10.32
C ALA A 123 11.09 2.84 -9.33
N LEU A 124 9.89 2.25 -9.39
CA LEU A 124 8.80 2.57 -8.45
C LEU A 124 9.13 2.17 -7.00
N ALA A 125 9.87 1.08 -6.81
CA ALA A 125 10.28 0.60 -5.50
C ALA A 125 11.35 1.50 -4.87
N VAL A 126 12.32 1.99 -5.66
CA VAL A 126 13.31 2.97 -5.23
C VAL A 126 12.64 4.28 -4.83
N GLU A 127 11.70 4.77 -5.65
CA GLU A 127 10.94 5.97 -5.33
C GLU A 127 10.10 5.81 -4.06
N ALA A 128 9.47 4.66 -3.87
CA ALA A 128 8.70 4.40 -2.65
C ALA A 128 9.59 4.31 -1.40
N ALA A 129 10.79 3.72 -1.54
CA ALA A 129 11.78 3.66 -0.48
C ALA A 129 12.28 5.05 -0.09
N SER A 130 12.65 5.90 -1.06
CA SER A 130 13.17 7.24 -0.80
C SER A 130 12.16 8.17 -0.13
N ARG A 131 10.87 8.03 -0.44
CA ARG A 131 9.79 8.78 0.22
C ARG A 131 9.60 8.45 1.70
N GLN A 132 10.08 7.28 2.15
CA GLN A 132 9.98 6.85 3.54
C GLN A 132 11.21 7.22 4.37
N ALA A 133 12.20 7.93 3.78
CA ALA A 133 13.29 8.53 4.53
C ALA A 133 12.72 9.59 5.49
N ILE A 134 12.48 9.19 6.74
CA ILE A 134 12.10 10.11 7.81
C ILE A 134 13.33 10.97 8.09
N GLU A 135 13.25 12.26 7.75
CA GLU A 135 14.26 13.25 8.12
C GLU A 135 14.45 13.19 9.65
N ALA A 136 15.68 12.99 10.11
CA ALA A 136 15.96 12.95 11.54
C ALA A 136 15.44 14.24 12.20
N PRO A 137 14.78 14.15 13.37
CA PRO A 137 14.26 15.32 14.04
C PRO A 137 15.40 16.33 14.26
N LYS A 138 15.21 17.56 13.78
CA LYS A 138 16.21 18.64 13.95
C LYS A 138 16.65 18.69 15.41
N PRO A 139 17.97 18.78 15.69
CA PRO A 139 18.46 18.77 17.06
C PRO A 139 17.75 19.86 17.86
N ALA A 140 17.16 19.47 18.98
CA ALA A 140 16.43 20.40 19.84
C ALA A 140 17.36 21.56 20.23
N LYS A 141 16.88 22.80 20.06
CA LYS A 141 17.63 23.98 20.48
C LYS A 141 18.03 23.80 21.95
N PRO A 142 19.30 24.01 22.33
CA PRO A 142 19.73 23.83 23.71
C PRO A 142 18.89 24.74 24.62
N ARG A 143 18.26 24.13 25.62
CA ARG A 143 17.47 24.89 26.61
C ARG A 143 18.42 25.86 27.33
N PRO A 144 18.05 27.14 27.48
CA PRO A 144 18.90 28.10 28.19
C PRO A 144 19.12 27.61 29.63
N LYS A 145 20.37 27.52 30.04
CA LYS A 145 20.74 27.15 31.42
C LYS A 145 20.29 28.29 32.35
N SER A 146 19.20 28.08 33.08
CA SER A 146 18.86 28.91 34.23
C SER A 146 19.93 28.69 35.30
N TYR A 147 20.75 29.71 35.55
CA TYR A 147 21.61 29.77 36.74
C TYR A 147 20.78 30.37 37.87
N HIS A 148 20.21 29.53 38.74
CA HIS A 148 19.75 30.00 40.05
C HIS A 148 20.98 30.16 40.94
N PHE A 149 21.34 31.43 41.22
CA PHE A 149 22.35 31.78 42.20
C PHE A 149 21.87 31.36 43.60
N ALA A 150 22.33 30.19 44.06
CA ALA A 150 22.14 29.75 45.44
C ALA A 150 23.21 30.41 46.32
N GLY A 151 22.90 31.58 46.88
CA GLY A 151 23.84 32.27 47.77
C GLY A 151 23.20 33.37 48.62
N ARG A 152 22.99 33.05 49.92
CA ARG A 152 22.82 33.94 51.09
C ARG A 152 21.58 34.86 51.04
N GLY A 153 20.64 34.88 51.99
CA GLY A 153 20.67 34.64 53.43
C GLY A 153 19.79 35.73 54.10
N GLN A 154 19.14 35.39 55.23
CA GLN A 154 18.43 36.25 56.20
C GLN A 154 16.93 36.58 56.00
N ALA A 155 16.13 35.86 56.79
CA ALA A 155 15.11 36.32 57.73
C ALA A 155 14.01 37.30 57.26
N GLN A 156 12.76 36.81 57.26
CA GLN A 156 11.63 37.59 57.77
C GLN A 156 10.93 36.81 58.89
N ILE A 157 11.45 37.00 60.09
CA ILE A 157 10.72 36.79 61.35
C ILE A 157 10.09 38.15 61.68
N GLY A 158 8.76 38.17 61.87
CA GLY A 158 8.08 39.21 62.63
C GLY A 158 7.85 40.56 61.94
N ALA A 159 6.69 40.71 61.33
CA ALA A 159 6.04 42.02 61.16
C ALA A 159 4.52 41.86 61.06
N MET A 160 3.88 41.23 62.05
CA MET A 160 2.46 41.49 62.32
C MET A 160 2.39 42.83 63.07
N SER A 161 1.78 43.82 62.44
CA SER A 161 1.63 45.17 62.98
C SER A 161 0.43 45.23 63.92
N LEU A 162 0.64 45.68 65.16
CA LEU A 162 -0.39 45.92 66.18
C LEU A 162 -1.43 47.01 65.81
N LYS A 163 -1.32 47.62 64.61
CA LYS A 163 -2.27 48.61 64.09
C LYS A 163 -3.57 48.01 63.54
N ASP A 164 -3.66 46.69 63.36
CA ASP A 164 -4.88 46.02 62.90
C ASP A 164 -5.86 45.66 64.04
N THR A 165 -5.62 46.17 65.26
CA THR A 165 -6.33 45.70 66.47
C THR A 165 -7.27 46.71 67.14
N ILE A 166 -7.38 47.99 66.76
CA ILE A 166 -8.32 48.92 67.43
C ILE A 166 -8.88 50.02 66.51
N GLY A 167 -10.22 50.05 66.38
CA GLY A 167 -11.05 51.16 65.90
C GLY A 167 -12.25 50.63 65.11
N GLY A 168 -13.47 50.48 65.61
CA GLY A 168 -14.17 51.16 66.69
C GLY A 168 -15.50 51.68 66.11
N ALA A 169 -16.60 50.97 66.39
CA ALA A 169 -17.96 51.42 66.08
C ALA A 169 -18.70 51.62 67.41
N ALA A 170 -18.75 52.88 67.85
CA ALA A 170 -19.92 53.60 68.35
C ALA A 170 -19.55 55.10 68.39
#